data_AF-A0AAX2E4T4-F1
#
_entry.id   AF-A0AAX2E4T4-F1
#
_cell.length_a   1.000
_cell.length_b   1.000
_cell.length_c   1.000
_cell.angle_alpha   90.00
_cell.angle_beta   90.00
_cell.angle_gamma   90.00
#
_symmetry.space_group_name_H-M   'P 1'
#
loop_
_entity.id
_entity.type
_entity.pdbx_description
1 polymer ?
#
loop_
_entity_poly.entity_id
_entity_poly.type
_entity_poly.pdbx_seq_one_letter_code
_entity_poly.pdbx_strand_id
1 'polypeptide(L)'
;MRQQMALGNFIFGLSAGFAYERLERKTDGGWASIDIVTSKPKSQQVGQKLETLQISGKSMYATGMARLDQLRELQAARVPLPLVDGIGRNWGRWRVNLVTEVQTSIIDDGTALVINWTINLEEFVNA
;
A
#
# COMPACT_ATOMS: atom_id res chain seq x y z
N MET A 1 3.12 15.61 -16.44
CA MET A 1 3.55 14.22 -16.13
C MET A 1 2.34 13.45 -15.59
N ARG A 2 2.19 12.16 -15.91
CA ARG A 2 1.01 11.37 -15.51
C ARG A 2 1.15 10.86 -14.07
N GLN A 3 0.07 10.99 -13.30
CA GLN A 3 -0.12 10.33 -12.00
C GLN A 3 -0.20 8.82 -12.21
N GLN A 4 0.42 8.04 -11.31
CA GLN A 4 0.36 6.57 -11.35
C GLN A 4 -0.84 6.04 -10.57
N MET A 5 -1.13 6.64 -9.41
CA MET A 5 -2.21 6.23 -8.50
C MET A 5 -2.51 7.35 -7.49
N ALA A 6 -3.69 7.36 -6.89
CA ALA A 6 -4.01 8.17 -5.73
C ALA A 6 -4.71 7.36 -4.64
N LEU A 7 -4.32 7.61 -3.40
CA LEU A 7 -4.98 7.13 -2.19
C LEU A 7 -5.63 8.35 -1.52
N GLY A 8 -6.93 8.52 -1.72
CA GLY A 8 -7.62 9.77 -1.38
C GLY A 8 -6.96 10.96 -2.07
N ASN A 9 -6.45 11.89 -1.27
CA ASN A 9 -5.75 13.09 -1.76
C ASN A 9 -4.23 12.88 -1.94
N PHE A 10 -3.70 11.70 -1.58
CA PHE A 10 -2.28 11.41 -1.73
C PHE A 10 -1.98 10.84 -3.10
N ILE A 11 -1.19 11.59 -3.89
CA ILE A 11 -0.83 11.22 -5.25
C ILE A 11 0.51 10.46 -5.29
N PHE A 12 0.50 9.27 -5.88
CA PHE A 12 1.71 8.58 -6.32
C PHE A 12 2.03 8.96 -7.77
N GLY A 13 3.25 9.43 -8.00
CA GLY A 13 3.74 9.72 -9.34
C GLY A 13 4.92 10.69 -9.37
N LEU A 14 5.57 10.74 -10.53
CA LEU A 14 6.73 11.61 -10.77
C LEU A 14 6.37 13.11 -10.62
N SER A 15 5.12 13.48 -10.95
CA SER A 15 4.62 14.85 -10.75
C SER A 15 4.58 15.29 -9.29
N ALA A 16 4.46 14.34 -8.36
CA ALA A 16 4.42 14.59 -6.92
C ALA A 16 5.77 14.30 -6.24
N GLY A 17 6.83 13.98 -7.00
CA GLY A 17 8.13 13.58 -6.46
C GLY A 17 8.09 12.27 -5.65
N PHE A 18 7.04 11.46 -5.82
CA PHE A 18 6.78 10.27 -5.01
C PHE A 18 6.15 9.16 -5.85
N ALA A 19 6.93 8.62 -6.79
CA ALA A 19 6.49 7.55 -7.68
C ALA A 19 6.78 6.17 -7.05
N TYR A 20 5.89 5.21 -7.24
CA TYR A 20 6.17 3.82 -6.88
C TYR A 20 6.85 3.10 -8.06
N GLU A 21 7.66 2.10 -7.73
CA GLU A 21 8.40 1.25 -8.67
C GLU A 21 7.83 -0.17 -8.71
N ARG A 22 7.27 -0.65 -7.61
CA ARG A 22 6.68 -1.99 -7.48
C ARG A 22 5.34 -1.93 -6.76
N LEU A 23 4.38 -2.70 -7.26
CA LEU A 23 3.10 -2.97 -6.64
C LEU A 23 2.90 -4.48 -6.58
N GLU A 24 2.70 -5.02 -5.39
CA GLU A 24 2.35 -6.40 -5.14
C GLU A 24 0.93 -6.47 -4.56
N ARG A 25 0.06 -7.25 -5.20
CA ARG A 25 -1.31 -7.49 -4.74
C ARG A 25 -1.47 -8.95 -4.36
N LYS A 26 -2.04 -9.20 -3.18
CA LYS A 26 -2.42 -10.54 -2.74
C LYS A 26 -3.92 -10.60 -2.56
N THR A 27 -4.51 -11.59 -3.23
CA THR A 27 -5.93 -11.92 -3.17
C THR A 27 -6.07 -13.38 -2.75
N ASP A 28 -7.09 -13.69 -1.96
CA ASP A 28 -7.34 -15.03 -1.42
C ASP A 28 -8.61 -15.59 -2.07
N GLY A 29 -8.55 -16.85 -2.52
CA GLY A 29 -9.67 -17.51 -3.19
C GLY A 29 -10.79 -18.00 -2.25
N GLY A 30 -10.63 -17.84 -0.95
CA GLY A 30 -11.61 -18.21 0.08
C GLY A 30 -11.75 -19.71 0.34
N TRP A 31 -10.80 -20.53 -0.10
CA TRP A 31 -10.86 -21.97 0.08
C TRP A 31 -10.20 -22.39 1.40
N ALA A 32 -10.99 -23.01 2.28
CA ALA A 32 -10.50 -23.65 3.50
C ALA A 32 -10.41 -25.18 3.30
N SER A 33 -9.32 -25.77 3.80
CA SER A 33 -9.15 -27.22 3.83
C SER A 33 -9.67 -27.77 5.15
N ILE A 34 -10.55 -28.77 5.08
CA ILE A 34 -11.05 -29.51 6.23
C ILE A 34 -10.44 -30.89 6.19
N ASP A 35 -9.55 -31.17 7.14
CA ASP A 35 -8.86 -32.46 7.22
C ASP A 35 -9.82 -33.56 7.68
N ILE A 36 -9.76 -34.69 6.99
CA ILE A 36 -10.59 -35.87 7.27
C ILE A 36 -9.63 -37.02 7.55
N VAL A 37 -9.80 -37.70 8.68
CA VAL A 37 -8.89 -38.77 9.12
C VAL A 37 -8.84 -39.92 8.12
N THR A 38 -9.95 -40.22 7.47
CA THR A 38 -10.11 -41.41 6.61
C THR A 38 -9.94 -41.15 5.12
N SER A 39 -9.75 -39.89 4.68
CA SER A 39 -9.68 -39.53 3.26
C SER A 39 -8.82 -38.30 3.02
N LYS A 40 -8.67 -37.89 1.75
CA LYS A 40 -8.08 -36.59 1.44
C LYS A 40 -8.92 -35.46 2.08
N PRO A 41 -8.29 -34.33 2.45
CA PRO A 41 -9.01 -33.17 2.95
C PRO A 41 -10.07 -32.67 1.96
N LYS A 42 -11.20 -32.20 2.49
CA LYS A 42 -12.27 -31.60 1.69
C LYS A 42 -12.05 -30.10 1.60
N SER A 43 -12.12 -29.55 0.39
CA SER A 43 -12.09 -28.10 0.18
C SER A 43 -13.49 -27.50 0.35
N GLN A 44 -13.62 -26.44 1.14
CA GLN A 44 -14.86 -25.70 1.33
C GLN A 44 -14.64 -24.20 1.04
N GLN A 45 -15.56 -23.61 0.29
CA GLN A 45 -15.57 -22.17 0.02
C GLN A 45 -16.15 -21.45 1.25
N VAL A 46 -15.33 -20.64 1.93
CA VAL A 46 -15.67 -19.90 3.15
C VAL A 46 -15.74 -18.38 2.94
N GLY A 47 -15.50 -17.92 1.70
CA GLY A 47 -15.47 -16.50 1.36
C GLY A 47 -14.04 -15.95 1.34
N GLN A 48 -13.84 -14.93 0.51
CA GLN A 48 -12.53 -14.32 0.30
C GLN A 48 -12.08 -13.54 1.52
N LYS A 49 -10.78 -13.62 1.83
CA LYS A 49 -10.15 -12.71 2.79
C LYS A 49 -9.94 -11.34 2.15
N LEU A 50 -9.78 -10.32 2.99
CA LEU A 50 -9.44 -8.97 2.55
C LEU A 50 -8.17 -8.98 1.70
N GLU A 51 -8.19 -8.23 0.59
CA GLU A 51 -7.00 -8.07 -0.24
C GLU A 51 -5.92 -7.26 0.51
N THR A 52 -4.65 -7.53 0.20
CA THR A 52 -3.52 -6.71 0.66
C THR A 52 -2.73 -6.18 -0.52
N LEU A 53 -2.26 -4.94 -0.39
CA LEU A 53 -1.38 -4.30 -1.35
C LEU A 53 -0.08 -3.89 -0.66
N GLN A 54 1.03 -4.20 -1.28
CA GLN A 54 2.33 -3.67 -0.91
C GLN A 54 2.85 -2.81 -2.06
N ILE A 55 3.06 -1.53 -1.77
CA ILE A 55 3.54 -0.54 -2.72
C ILE A 55 4.91 -0.08 -2.25
N SER A 56 5.92 -0.16 -3.12
CA SER A 56 7.27 0.27 -2.79
C SER A 56 7.89 1.11 -3.88
N GLY A 57 8.84 1.94 -3.48
CA GLY A 57 9.55 2.82 -4.39
C GLY A 57 10.68 3.56 -3.70
N LYS A 58 11.25 4.50 -4.45
CA LYS A 58 12.36 5.34 -4.02
C LYS A 58 11.95 6.80 -4.08
N SER A 59 12.30 7.55 -3.05
CA SER A 59 12.18 9.01 -3.03
C SER A 59 13.50 9.61 -2.56
N MET A 60 13.63 10.94 -2.69
CA MET A 60 14.88 11.64 -2.44
C MET A 60 14.60 12.96 -1.74
N TYR A 61 15.56 13.39 -0.92
CA TYR A 61 15.59 14.68 -0.24
C TYR A 61 14.40 14.91 0.71
N ALA A 62 14.33 16.14 1.25
CA ALA A 62 13.28 16.59 2.16
C ALA A 62 11.86 16.41 1.59
N THR A 63 11.68 16.52 0.27
CA THR A 63 10.39 16.25 -0.38
C THR A 63 9.92 14.82 -0.14
N GLY A 64 10.81 13.83 -0.27
CA GLY A 64 10.46 12.43 0.01
C GLY A 64 10.06 12.20 1.47
N MET A 65 10.80 12.81 2.40
CA MET A 65 10.52 12.75 3.84
C MET A 65 9.13 13.34 4.15
N ALA A 66 8.85 14.55 3.66
CA ALA A 66 7.57 15.21 3.89
C ALA A 66 6.37 14.42 3.32
N ARG A 67 6.56 13.73 2.19
CA ARG A 67 5.52 12.85 1.63
C ARG A 67 5.27 11.62 2.49
N LEU A 68 6.30 11.07 3.14
CA LEU A 68 6.14 9.97 4.09
C LEU A 68 5.43 10.41 5.37
N ASP A 69 5.68 11.63 5.84
CA ASP A 69 4.95 12.18 6.98
C ASP A 69 3.46 12.37 6.64
N GLN A 70 3.14 12.85 5.44
CA GLN A 70 1.74 12.90 4.96
C GLN A 70 1.07 11.52 4.93
N LEU A 71 1.80 10.46 4.57
CA LEU A 71 1.27 9.09 4.64
C LEU A 71 1.01 8.63 6.07
N ARG A 72 1.89 9.01 7.02
CA ARG A 72 1.69 8.74 8.44
C ARG A 72 0.52 9.52 9.02
N GLU A 73 0.28 10.75 8.57
CA GLU A 73 -0.92 11.52 8.93
C GLU A 73 -2.20 10.83 8.45
N LEU A 74 -2.22 10.33 7.20
CA LEU A 74 -3.35 9.56 6.67
C LEU A 74 -3.55 8.24 7.45
N GLN A 75 -2.47 7.58 7.83
CA GLN A 75 -2.53 6.40 8.70
C GLN A 75 -3.12 6.75 10.07
N ALA A 76 -2.68 7.86 10.69
CA ALA A 76 -3.13 8.31 11.99
C ALA A 76 -4.60 8.75 12.01
N ALA A 77 -5.13 9.21 10.86
CA ALA A 77 -6.55 9.50 10.70
C ALA A 77 -7.43 8.25 10.85
N ARG A 78 -6.90 7.04 10.61
CA ARG A 78 -7.62 5.76 10.73
C ARG A 78 -8.91 5.68 9.90
N VAL A 79 -8.96 6.43 8.80
CA VAL A 79 -10.09 6.46 7.87
C VAL A 79 -9.72 5.69 6.60
N PRO A 80 -10.58 4.79 6.10
CA PRO A 80 -10.36 4.11 4.83
C PRO A 80 -10.52 5.11 3.67
N LEU A 81 -9.58 5.10 2.73
CA LEU A 81 -9.51 6.04 1.62
C LEU A 81 -9.76 5.34 0.29
N PRO A 82 -10.39 6.01 -0.70
CA PRO A 82 -10.53 5.45 -2.03
C PRO A 82 -9.16 5.33 -2.70
N LEU A 83 -8.90 4.22 -3.38
CA LEU A 83 -7.71 4.01 -4.17
C LEU A 83 -8.07 4.03 -5.66
N VAL A 84 -7.41 4.89 -6.43
CA VAL A 84 -7.71 5.08 -7.86
C VAL A 84 -6.40 5.06 -8.65
N ASP A 85 -6.31 4.27 -9.70
CA ASP A 85 -5.12 4.24 -10.55
C ASP A 85 -5.07 5.40 -11.57
N GLY A 86 -3.92 5.55 -12.24
CA GLY A 86 -3.66 6.63 -13.19
C GLY A 86 -4.51 6.58 -14.48
N ILE A 87 -5.25 5.50 -14.72
CA ILE A 87 -6.21 5.39 -15.83
C ILE A 87 -7.66 5.60 -15.37
N GLY A 88 -7.87 5.90 -14.08
CA GLY A 88 -9.18 6.25 -13.52
C GLY A 88 -9.99 5.05 -13.00
N ARG A 89 -9.40 3.86 -12.90
CA ARG A 89 -10.10 2.72 -12.29
C ARG A 89 -10.11 2.87 -10.78
N ASN A 90 -11.30 2.78 -10.19
CA ASN A 90 -11.48 2.70 -8.74
C ASN A 90 -11.19 1.28 -8.25
N TRP A 91 -10.30 1.15 -7.27
CA TRP A 91 -9.88 -0.11 -6.65
C TRP A 91 -10.60 -0.37 -5.31
N GLY A 92 -11.59 0.45 -4.95
CA GLY A 92 -12.31 0.35 -3.68
C GLY A 92 -11.66 1.20 -2.60
N ARG A 93 -11.93 0.86 -1.34
CA ARG A 93 -11.41 1.58 -0.17
C ARG A 93 -10.33 0.77 0.52
N TRP A 94 -9.28 1.48 0.93
CA TRP A 94 -8.07 0.89 1.47
C TRP A 94 -7.63 1.67 2.71
N ARG A 95 -7.08 0.94 3.69
CA ARG A 95 -6.46 1.52 4.88
C ARG A 95 -4.95 1.36 4.84
N VAL A 96 -4.23 2.34 5.37
CA VAL A 96 -2.77 2.25 5.54
C VAL A 96 -2.48 1.48 6.82
N ASN A 97 -1.90 0.28 6.69
CA ASN A 97 -1.59 -0.56 7.84
C ASN A 97 -0.14 -0.36 8.32
N LEU A 98 0.80 -0.23 7.39
CA LEU A 98 2.22 -0.07 7.71
C LEU A 98 2.89 0.88 6.72
N VAL A 99 3.73 1.77 7.23
CA VAL A 99 4.64 2.60 6.45
C VAL A 99 6.06 2.31 6.96
N THR A 100 6.93 1.84 6.07
CA THR A 100 8.33 1.55 6.36
C THR A 100 9.20 2.42 5.47
N GLU A 101 10.24 3.03 6.02
CA GLU A 101 11.25 3.75 5.26
C GLU A 101 12.67 3.36 5.69
N VAL A 102 13.60 3.44 4.75
CA VAL A 102 15.03 3.25 4.94
C VAL A 102 15.74 4.42 4.29
N GLN A 103 16.25 5.31 5.13
CA GLN A 103 16.96 6.52 4.73
C GLN A 103 18.47 6.25 4.67
N THR A 104 19.13 6.74 3.61
CA THR A 104 20.57 6.57 3.38
C THR A 104 21.19 7.84 2.80
N SER A 105 22.52 7.97 2.95
CA SER A 105 23.28 9.14 2.53
C SER A 105 22.72 10.43 3.14
N ILE A 106 22.79 10.51 4.46
CA ILE A 106 22.24 11.60 5.25
C ILE A 106 23.26 12.74 5.27
N ILE A 107 22.82 13.96 4.94
CA ILE A 107 23.68 15.16 4.97
C ILE A 107 23.68 15.79 6.38
N ASP A 108 24.46 16.85 6.55
CA ASP A 108 24.73 17.51 7.83
C ASP A 108 23.48 18.05 8.55
N ASP A 109 22.41 18.36 7.81
CA ASP A 109 21.12 18.80 8.37
C ASP A 109 20.15 17.65 8.73
N GLY A 110 20.55 16.40 8.49
CA GLY A 110 19.70 15.22 8.72
C GLY A 110 18.82 14.82 7.53
N THR A 111 18.86 15.56 6.41
CA THR A 111 18.12 15.21 5.19
C THR A 111 18.70 13.98 4.52
N ALA A 112 17.85 13.00 4.24
CA ALA A 112 18.23 11.81 3.49
C ALA A 112 18.26 12.08 1.98
N LEU A 113 19.39 11.87 1.31
CA LEU A 113 19.47 11.97 -0.15
C LEU A 113 18.67 10.84 -0.83
N VAL A 114 18.59 9.67 -0.19
CA VAL A 114 17.89 8.50 -0.72
C VAL A 114 17.02 7.86 0.34
N ILE A 115 15.75 7.62 -0.01
CA ILE A 115 14.76 7.01 0.88
C ILE A 115 14.07 5.87 0.13
N ASN A 116 14.35 4.64 0.54
CA ASN A 116 13.59 3.48 0.08
C ASN A 116 12.38 3.32 0.99
N TRP A 117 11.19 3.24 0.43
CA TRP A 117 9.97 3.17 1.22
C TRP A 117 9.08 2.03 0.76
N THR A 118 8.27 1.54 1.69
CA THR A 118 7.27 0.49 1.47
C THR A 118 6.04 0.79 2.29
N ILE A 119 4.87 0.70 1.67
CA ILE A 119 3.57 0.93 2.30
C ILE A 119 2.75 -0.34 2.12
N ASN A 120 2.18 -0.85 3.21
CA ASN A 120 1.22 -1.93 3.17
C ASN A 120 -0.18 -1.36 3.39
N LEU A 121 -1.04 -1.61 2.43
CA LEU A 121 -2.46 -1.32 2.48
C LEU A 121 -3.25 -2.61 2.64
N GLU A 122 -4.40 -2.50 3.29
CA GLU A 122 -5.37 -3.58 3.38
C GLU A 122 -6.74 -3.07 2.94
N GLU A 123 -7.46 -3.93 2.24
CA GLU A 123 -8.78 -3.64 1.75
C GLU A 123 -9.74 -3.37 2.91
N PHE A 124 -10.64 -2.41 2.69
CA PHE A 124 -11.68 -2.06 3.62
C PHE A 124 -13.06 -2.23 2.99
N VAL A 125 -13.79 -3.23 3.46
CA VAL A 125 -15.17 -3.51 3.06
C VAL A 125 -16.11 -3.03 4.16
N ASN A 126 -17.11 -2.21 3.79
CA ASN A 126 -18.25 -1.98 4.69
C ASN A 126 -19.19 -3.17 4.49
N ALA A 127 -19.42 -3.93 5.55
CA ALA A 127 -20.58 -4.82 5.61
C ALA A 127 -21.88 -4.00 5.62
#